data_AF-A0A0B7K4A6-F1
#
_entry.id   AF-A0A0B7K4A6-F1
#
_cell.length_a   1.000
_cell.length_b   1.000
_cell.length_c   1.000
_cell.angle_alpha   90.00
_cell.angle_beta   90.00
_cell.angle_gamma   90.00
#
_symmetry.space_group_name_H-M   'P 1'
#
loop_
_entity.id
_entity.type
_entity.pdbx_description
1 polymer ?
#
loop_
_entity_poly.entity_id
_entity_poly.type
_entity_poly.pdbx_seq_one_letter_code
_entity_poly.pdbx_strand_id
1 'polypeptide(L)'
;MWTVTIVGSKNVVLEDIFVSAISRSSKPARNTDGANTMFSDNITLRRWEIENGDDSIAAKANSTNILIEDCIFRDGQGVAIGSIGQYANRFEIVENVVARNIKQYGSNYVARIKTWTGEQNEWPPNGGGGGIGYARNITWENITIEDGAKSPLIINQCYSNVAKVNCNDFCLMSKGSSAATLRLISRRQKLLVTPRRTFVFSRPVAKLSSNLARPKMSLDLSGFPAGAPKKPTSQLRYADVAVTATANEFAGIYRNKQYHQPDFAHTLDRARAVGVEKVVLTGMSLSDVTTNLEIARSRPAGSCFVTIGIHPYHAAEPGADAENSYYARLEKAVEEAIAETPSLIAAFGELGLDYDRLNHADKETQTAAFKAQLDLFVRKKWDLPLFLHCRAAFEDFVAVITPYLDKLPRRGLVHSFVGSKEQMEKLVEMGLNVSVNGFSFKDRESLEMAAAIPLGSLQIETDAPWGEIKSTSDLAKRYLANAPALPASKKKDKWDPSAMVKERNESVAIDRVAYIVAGLKGIEVEEVAKAAWENSTNMFSL
;
A
#
# COMPACT_ATOMS: atom_id res chain seq x y z
N MET A 1 -21.91 7.22 -30.57
CA MET A 1 -22.89 6.32 -29.97
C MET A 1 -22.26 4.93 -29.89
N TRP A 2 -22.28 4.31 -28.71
CA TRP A 2 -21.73 2.97 -28.50
C TRP A 2 -22.71 1.93 -29.00
N THR A 3 -22.28 1.01 -29.85
CA THR A 3 -23.20 0.02 -30.43
C THR A 3 -23.66 -0.99 -29.38
N VAL A 4 -22.72 -1.51 -28.59
CA VAL A 4 -23.01 -2.41 -27.46
C VAL A 4 -22.44 -1.82 -26.17
N THR A 5 -23.24 -1.84 -25.10
CA THR A 5 -22.80 -1.43 -23.77
C THR A 5 -23.18 -2.49 -22.75
N ILE A 6 -22.18 -2.98 -22.01
CA ILE A 6 -22.30 -3.99 -20.96
C ILE A 6 -22.03 -3.28 -19.64
N VAL A 7 -23.06 -3.14 -18.79
CA VAL A 7 -23.00 -2.32 -17.58
C VAL A 7 -23.45 -3.12 -16.37
N GLY A 8 -22.64 -3.14 -15.32
CA GLY A 8 -23.02 -3.79 -14.05
C GLY A 8 -23.12 -5.31 -14.14
N SER A 9 -22.58 -5.92 -15.20
CA SER A 9 -22.74 -7.34 -15.50
C SER A 9 -21.65 -8.17 -14.85
N LYS A 10 -21.98 -9.42 -14.50
CA LYS A 10 -21.00 -10.41 -14.02
C LYS A 10 -21.19 -11.76 -14.68
N ASN A 11 -20.09 -12.45 -14.99
CA ASN A 11 -20.09 -13.82 -15.54
C ASN A 11 -20.85 -13.93 -16.86
N VAL A 12 -20.53 -13.07 -17.83
CA VAL A 12 -21.22 -13.02 -19.12
C VAL A 12 -20.28 -13.41 -20.25
N VAL A 13 -20.75 -14.32 -21.10
CA VAL A 13 -20.09 -14.68 -22.36
C VAL A 13 -20.94 -14.16 -23.51
N LEU A 14 -20.32 -13.39 -24.40
CA LEU A 14 -20.91 -12.90 -25.62
C LEU A 14 -20.09 -13.42 -26.80
N GLU A 15 -20.70 -14.28 -27.60
CA GLU A 15 -20.05 -15.01 -28.69
C GLU A 15 -20.74 -14.76 -30.03
N ASP A 16 -19.96 -14.75 -31.10
CA ASP A 16 -20.45 -14.76 -32.49
C ASP A 16 -21.31 -13.52 -32.86
N ILE A 17 -20.80 -12.32 -32.53
CA ILE A 17 -21.50 -11.06 -32.76
C ILE A 17 -20.82 -10.23 -33.84
N PHE A 18 -21.62 -9.74 -34.78
CA PHE A 18 -21.20 -8.77 -35.80
C PHE A 18 -21.72 -7.37 -35.47
N VAL A 19 -20.83 -6.37 -35.55
CA VAL A 19 -21.15 -4.95 -35.38
C VAL A 19 -20.65 -4.17 -36.59
N SER A 20 -21.52 -3.40 -37.25
CA SER A 20 -21.12 -2.46 -38.30
C SER A 20 -21.70 -1.07 -38.02
N ALA A 21 -20.81 -0.11 -37.78
CA ALA A 21 -21.11 1.28 -37.42
C ALA A 21 -20.31 2.25 -38.30
N ILE A 22 -20.51 2.12 -39.62
CA ILE A 22 -19.80 2.87 -40.68
C ILE A 22 -20.68 3.96 -41.30
N SER A 23 -20.06 5.01 -41.84
CA SER A 23 -20.75 6.02 -42.67
C SER A 23 -20.50 5.73 -44.15
N ARG A 24 -21.55 5.76 -44.97
CA ARG A 24 -21.48 5.64 -46.44
C ARG A 24 -21.48 6.98 -47.17
N SER A 25 -21.38 8.08 -46.43
CA SER A 25 -21.35 9.44 -46.98
C SER A 25 -19.93 10.01 -46.95
N SER A 26 -19.75 11.21 -47.52
CA SER A 26 -18.48 11.95 -47.43
C SER A 26 -18.15 12.44 -46.01
N LYS A 27 -19.01 12.20 -45.02
CA LYS A 27 -18.80 12.56 -43.61
C LYS A 27 -18.48 11.31 -42.79
N PRO A 28 -17.38 11.29 -42.02
CA PRO A 28 -17.04 10.13 -41.19
C PRO A 28 -18.02 9.96 -40.02
N ALA A 29 -18.31 8.71 -39.65
CA ALA A 29 -19.03 8.41 -38.41
C ALA A 29 -18.17 8.77 -37.19
N ARG A 30 -18.78 9.32 -36.14
CA ARG A 30 -18.09 9.79 -34.91
C ARG A 30 -18.57 9.02 -33.68
N ASN A 31 -17.67 8.76 -32.74
CA ASN A 31 -17.93 8.05 -31.48
C ASN A 31 -18.58 6.68 -31.68
N THR A 32 -18.26 5.97 -32.77
CA THR A 32 -18.85 4.67 -33.09
C THR A 32 -18.09 3.54 -32.44
N ASP A 33 -18.10 3.44 -31.11
CA ASP A 33 -17.49 2.31 -30.41
C ASP A 33 -18.24 1.01 -30.72
N GLY A 34 -17.53 -0.10 -30.91
CA GLY A 34 -18.15 -1.40 -31.13
C GLY A 34 -18.81 -1.94 -29.86
N ALA A 35 -18.02 -2.20 -28.82
CA ALA A 35 -18.52 -2.63 -27.51
C ALA A 35 -17.78 -1.97 -26.35
N ASN A 36 -18.52 -1.70 -25.27
CA ASN A 36 -17.99 -1.11 -24.05
C ASN A 36 -18.39 -1.91 -22.82
N THR A 37 -17.43 -2.16 -21.92
CA THR A 37 -17.73 -2.64 -20.56
C THR A 37 -17.61 -1.51 -19.56
N MET A 38 -18.53 -1.45 -18.61
CA MET A 38 -18.49 -0.54 -17.47
C MET A 38 -18.99 -1.26 -16.22
N PHE A 39 -18.33 -1.08 -15.08
CA PHE A 39 -18.72 -1.66 -13.80
C PHE A 39 -18.97 -3.17 -13.88
N SER A 40 -18.22 -3.88 -14.73
CA SER A 40 -18.51 -5.27 -15.11
C SER A 40 -17.33 -6.17 -14.82
N ASP A 41 -17.61 -7.40 -14.40
CA ASP A 41 -16.59 -8.36 -13.96
C ASP A 41 -16.76 -9.72 -14.62
N ASN A 42 -15.67 -10.37 -15.00
CA ASN A 42 -15.70 -11.69 -15.65
C ASN A 42 -16.56 -11.71 -16.92
N ILE A 43 -16.15 -10.90 -17.91
CA ILE A 43 -16.83 -10.77 -19.21
C ILE A 43 -15.95 -11.35 -20.31
N THR A 44 -16.50 -12.24 -21.13
CA THR A 44 -15.83 -12.77 -22.33
C THR A 44 -16.52 -12.27 -23.58
N LEU A 45 -15.76 -11.59 -24.46
CA LEU A 45 -16.16 -11.21 -25.81
C LEU A 45 -15.35 -12.05 -26.79
N ARG A 46 -15.98 -13.06 -27.40
CA ARG A 46 -15.28 -14.05 -28.23
C ARG A 46 -15.86 -14.14 -29.65
N ARG A 47 -15.02 -14.23 -30.68
CA ARG A 47 -15.45 -14.34 -32.09
C ARG A 47 -16.35 -13.19 -32.56
N TRP A 48 -15.96 -11.95 -32.21
CA TRP A 48 -16.65 -10.76 -32.71
C TRP A 48 -16.05 -10.27 -34.02
N GLU A 49 -16.89 -9.78 -34.92
CA GLU A 49 -16.44 -9.00 -36.09
C GLU A 49 -17.01 -7.57 -36.00
N ILE A 50 -16.13 -6.57 -35.98
CA ILE A 50 -16.49 -5.16 -35.73
C ILE A 50 -15.94 -4.27 -36.83
N GLU A 51 -16.82 -3.50 -37.48
CA GLU A 51 -16.47 -2.46 -38.45
C GLU A 51 -16.91 -1.10 -37.91
N ASN A 52 -15.96 -0.22 -37.58
CA ASN A 52 -16.31 1.01 -36.88
C ASN A 52 -15.30 2.15 -37.06
N GLY A 53 -15.60 3.32 -36.48
CA GLY A 53 -14.77 4.53 -36.59
C GLY A 53 -13.98 4.88 -35.32
N ASP A 54 -14.25 4.21 -34.19
CA ASP A 54 -13.68 4.50 -32.87
C ASP A 54 -13.12 3.23 -32.19
N ASP A 55 -13.10 3.14 -30.86
CA ASP A 55 -12.69 1.93 -30.13
C ASP A 55 -13.49 0.70 -30.62
N SER A 56 -12.82 -0.35 -31.09
CA SER A 56 -13.53 -1.57 -31.50
C SER A 56 -14.15 -2.26 -30.28
N ILE A 57 -13.35 -2.46 -29.22
CA ILE A 57 -13.84 -2.86 -27.89
C ILE A 57 -13.07 -2.06 -26.85
N ALA A 58 -13.76 -1.48 -25.86
CA ALA A 58 -13.10 -0.81 -24.74
C ALA A 58 -13.58 -1.27 -23.35
N ALA A 59 -12.61 -1.57 -22.50
CA ALA A 59 -12.84 -1.76 -21.07
C ALA A 59 -12.77 -0.41 -20.36
N LYS A 60 -13.89 0.03 -19.79
CA LYS A 60 -14.03 1.34 -19.11
C LYS A 60 -14.35 1.16 -17.62
N ALA A 61 -14.51 2.30 -16.92
CA ALA A 61 -14.69 2.46 -15.48
C ALA A 61 -15.11 1.20 -14.70
N ASN A 62 -14.24 0.72 -13.81
CA ASN A 62 -14.45 -0.42 -12.91
C ASN A 62 -14.80 -1.72 -13.63
N SER A 63 -14.14 -1.99 -14.76
CA SER A 63 -14.23 -3.30 -15.43
C SER A 63 -13.04 -4.18 -15.08
N THR A 64 -13.30 -5.40 -14.62
CA THR A 64 -12.27 -6.36 -14.19
C THR A 64 -12.45 -7.71 -14.85
N ASN A 65 -11.37 -8.46 -15.04
CA ASN A 65 -11.40 -9.83 -15.57
C ASN A 65 -12.12 -9.90 -16.94
N ILE A 66 -11.59 -9.17 -17.92
CA ILE A 66 -12.19 -9.07 -19.25
C ILE A 66 -11.35 -9.85 -20.25
N LEU A 67 -11.97 -10.80 -20.95
CA LEU A 67 -11.35 -11.57 -22.02
C LEU A 67 -11.93 -11.15 -23.37
N ILE A 68 -11.06 -10.72 -24.29
CA ILE A 68 -11.39 -10.41 -25.68
C ILE A 68 -10.59 -11.36 -26.55
N GLU A 69 -11.24 -12.27 -27.26
CA GLU A 69 -10.50 -13.27 -28.04
C GLU A 69 -11.12 -13.67 -29.37
N ASP A 70 -10.25 -14.04 -30.31
CA ASP A 70 -10.62 -14.56 -31.63
C ASP A 70 -11.46 -13.57 -32.46
N CYS A 71 -11.23 -12.25 -32.29
CA CYS A 71 -12.00 -11.20 -32.94
C CYS A 71 -11.37 -10.68 -34.24
N ILE A 72 -12.21 -10.09 -35.10
CA ILE A 72 -11.82 -9.38 -36.32
C ILE A 72 -12.29 -7.93 -36.22
N PHE A 73 -11.38 -6.97 -36.34
CA PHE A 73 -11.71 -5.55 -36.37
C PHE A 73 -11.35 -4.93 -37.72
N ARG A 74 -12.25 -4.10 -38.24
CA ARG A 74 -12.07 -3.35 -39.49
C ARG A 74 -12.22 -1.86 -39.18
N ASP A 75 -11.25 -1.09 -39.63
CA ASP A 75 -11.06 0.31 -39.31
C ASP A 75 -10.95 0.56 -37.78
N GLY A 76 -11.43 1.69 -37.29
CA GLY A 76 -11.48 2.00 -35.87
C GLY A 76 -10.12 2.21 -35.20
N GLN A 77 -10.07 1.93 -33.90
CA GLN A 77 -8.93 2.22 -33.03
C GLN A 77 -8.41 1.00 -32.25
N GLY A 78 -8.89 -0.20 -32.59
CA GLY A 78 -8.48 -1.45 -31.95
C GLY A 78 -9.06 -1.61 -30.55
N VAL A 79 -8.35 -2.36 -29.70
CA VAL A 79 -8.76 -2.56 -28.29
C VAL A 79 -8.26 -1.40 -27.44
N ALA A 80 -9.18 -0.76 -26.71
CA ALA A 80 -8.86 0.35 -25.83
C ALA A 80 -9.09 0.02 -24.35
N ILE A 81 -8.27 0.64 -23.50
CA ILE A 81 -8.47 0.74 -22.06
C ILE A 81 -8.85 2.18 -21.75
N GLY A 82 -10.05 2.40 -21.21
CA GLY A 82 -10.56 3.72 -20.86
C GLY A 82 -11.58 4.33 -21.84
N SER A 83 -12.00 5.58 -21.63
CA SER A 83 -11.31 6.67 -20.96
C SER A 83 -11.46 6.69 -19.42
N ILE A 84 -10.40 6.30 -18.70
CA ILE A 84 -10.39 6.21 -17.21
C ILE A 84 -10.25 7.61 -16.60
N GLY A 85 -10.94 7.85 -15.49
CA GLY A 85 -10.89 9.10 -14.71
C GLY A 85 -11.86 10.17 -15.20
N GLN A 86 -12.96 9.77 -15.86
CA GLN A 86 -13.87 10.70 -16.53
C GLN A 86 -14.68 11.56 -15.56
N TYR A 87 -15.09 10.98 -14.43
CA TYR A 87 -16.01 11.63 -13.50
C TYR A 87 -15.29 12.16 -12.27
N ALA A 88 -15.55 13.43 -11.93
CA ALA A 88 -15.04 14.05 -10.72
C ALA A 88 -15.36 13.24 -9.46
N ASN A 89 -14.38 13.13 -8.56
CA ASN A 89 -14.49 12.40 -7.30
C ASN A 89 -14.80 10.90 -7.44
N ARG A 90 -14.57 10.31 -8.62
CA ARG A 90 -14.65 8.87 -8.83
C ARG A 90 -13.24 8.29 -8.91
N PHE A 91 -13.06 7.17 -8.22
CA PHE A 91 -11.90 6.31 -8.38
C PHE A 91 -12.27 5.19 -9.35
N GLU A 92 -11.55 5.07 -10.46
CA GLU A 92 -11.84 4.11 -11.52
C GLU A 92 -10.68 3.13 -11.72
N ILE A 93 -10.99 1.84 -11.74
CA ILE A 93 -10.02 0.78 -12.03
C ILE A 93 -10.35 0.09 -13.35
N VAL A 94 -9.34 -0.40 -14.05
CA VAL A 94 -9.50 -1.42 -15.11
C VAL A 94 -8.41 -2.47 -14.93
N GLU A 95 -8.78 -3.73 -14.71
CA GLU A 95 -7.82 -4.75 -14.29
C GLU A 95 -8.03 -6.09 -14.96
N ASN A 96 -6.95 -6.85 -15.13
CA ASN A 96 -7.00 -8.23 -15.63
C ASN A 96 -7.72 -8.31 -16.99
N VAL A 97 -7.26 -7.51 -17.96
CA VAL A 97 -7.81 -7.51 -19.32
C VAL A 97 -6.86 -8.26 -20.24
N VAL A 98 -7.36 -9.27 -20.94
CA VAL A 98 -6.61 -10.05 -21.92
C VAL A 98 -7.28 -9.91 -23.27
N ALA A 99 -6.55 -9.39 -24.26
CA ALA A 99 -6.95 -9.35 -25.65
C ALA A 99 -6.02 -10.27 -26.46
N ARG A 100 -6.57 -11.31 -27.09
CA ARG A 100 -5.74 -12.28 -27.82
C ARG A 100 -6.34 -12.78 -29.13
N ASN A 101 -5.46 -13.21 -30.04
CA ASN A 101 -5.87 -13.78 -31.34
C ASN A 101 -6.76 -12.85 -32.16
N ILE A 102 -6.38 -11.58 -32.28
CA ILE A 102 -7.20 -10.56 -32.96
C ILE A 102 -6.59 -10.23 -34.32
N LYS A 103 -7.43 -10.12 -35.35
CA LYS A 103 -7.03 -9.59 -36.65
C LYS A 103 -7.61 -8.19 -36.83
N GLN A 104 -6.77 -7.22 -37.18
CA GLN A 104 -7.15 -5.84 -37.40
C GLN A 104 -6.86 -5.45 -38.85
N TYR A 105 -7.80 -4.79 -39.51
CA TYR A 105 -7.68 -4.30 -40.88
C TYR A 105 -7.94 -2.80 -40.85
N GLY A 106 -6.98 -1.93 -41.18
CA GLY A 106 -7.22 -0.48 -41.19
C GLY A 106 -7.26 0.21 -39.82
N SER A 107 -7.15 -0.52 -38.70
CA SER A 107 -7.21 0.07 -37.36
C SER A 107 -6.07 1.05 -37.10
N ASN A 108 -6.35 2.15 -36.40
CA ASN A 108 -5.34 3.17 -36.12
C ASN A 108 -4.26 2.70 -35.13
N TYR A 109 -4.61 1.80 -34.21
CA TYR A 109 -3.72 1.31 -33.15
C TYR A 109 -3.96 -0.18 -32.91
N VAL A 110 -2.91 -0.91 -32.52
CA VAL A 110 -3.07 -2.29 -32.02
C VAL A 110 -3.63 -2.27 -30.59
N ALA A 111 -3.03 -1.43 -29.74
CA ALA A 111 -3.43 -1.22 -28.36
C ALA A 111 -3.53 0.27 -28.03
N ARG A 112 -4.54 0.64 -27.26
CA ARG A 112 -4.77 2.03 -26.83
C ARG A 112 -5.11 2.11 -25.35
N ILE A 113 -4.49 3.04 -24.63
CA ILE A 113 -4.84 3.38 -23.25
C ILE A 113 -5.19 4.87 -23.21
N LYS A 114 -6.33 5.22 -22.61
CA LYS A 114 -6.86 6.58 -22.55
C LYS A 114 -7.20 6.97 -21.13
N THR A 115 -6.64 8.08 -20.65
CA THR A 115 -7.00 8.65 -19.35
C THR A 115 -7.29 10.12 -19.46
N TRP A 116 -8.22 10.58 -18.63
CA TRP A 116 -8.56 11.99 -18.56
C TRP A 116 -7.59 12.79 -17.69
N THR A 117 -7.66 14.11 -17.82
CA THR A 117 -6.73 15.10 -17.25
C THR A 117 -6.82 15.26 -15.73
N GLY A 118 -7.63 14.48 -15.01
CA GLY A 118 -7.87 14.69 -13.56
C GLY A 118 -8.58 16.00 -13.20
N GLU A 119 -8.90 16.84 -14.19
CA GLU A 119 -9.70 18.07 -14.04
C GLU A 119 -11.00 17.96 -14.83
N GLN A 120 -12.11 18.32 -14.18
CA GLN A 120 -13.40 18.29 -14.83
C GLN A 120 -13.54 19.41 -15.85
N ASN A 121 -13.93 19.02 -17.06
CA ASN A 121 -14.26 19.92 -18.14
C ASN A 121 -15.64 19.54 -18.71
N GLU A 122 -16.57 20.50 -18.68
CA GLU A 122 -17.99 20.36 -19.08
C GLU A 122 -18.85 19.39 -18.22
N TRP A 123 -20.16 19.38 -18.48
CA TRP A 123 -21.15 18.46 -17.88
C TRP A 123 -22.28 18.11 -18.89
N PRO A 124 -22.60 16.81 -19.13
CA PRO A 124 -21.82 15.64 -18.72
C PRO A 124 -20.39 15.75 -19.28
N PRO A 125 -19.36 15.18 -18.63
CA PRO A 125 -17.95 15.47 -18.93
C PRO A 125 -17.49 14.87 -20.26
N ASN A 126 -18.03 15.37 -21.38
CA ASN A 126 -17.76 14.95 -22.75
C ASN A 126 -16.41 15.48 -23.27
N GLY A 127 -15.84 16.46 -22.57
CA GLY A 127 -14.44 16.85 -22.70
C GLY A 127 -13.65 16.68 -21.41
N GLY A 128 -14.15 15.91 -20.42
CA GLY A 128 -13.77 16.06 -19.02
C GLY A 128 -12.99 14.92 -18.36
N GLY A 129 -12.06 15.31 -17.48
CA GLY A 129 -11.53 14.51 -16.38
C GLY A 129 -12.15 14.84 -15.03
N GLY A 130 -11.38 14.69 -13.96
CA GLY A 130 -11.81 14.94 -12.57
C GLY A 130 -11.73 13.71 -11.67
N GLY A 131 -11.73 12.53 -12.27
CA GLY A 131 -11.54 11.26 -11.59
C GLY A 131 -10.07 10.89 -11.51
N ILE A 132 -9.76 10.00 -10.58
CA ILE A 132 -8.45 9.36 -10.46
C ILE A 132 -8.62 7.85 -10.62
N GLY A 133 -7.54 7.12 -10.86
CA GLY A 133 -7.67 5.70 -11.13
C GLY A 133 -6.39 5.06 -11.62
N TYR A 134 -6.48 3.77 -11.95
CA TYR A 134 -5.38 3.04 -12.57
C TYR A 134 -5.87 1.92 -13.48
N ALA A 135 -5.00 1.49 -14.38
CA ALA A 135 -5.15 0.25 -15.10
C ALA A 135 -3.98 -0.69 -14.76
N ARG A 136 -4.26 -1.97 -14.47
CA ARG A 136 -3.21 -2.98 -14.19
C ARG A 136 -3.47 -4.31 -14.87
N ASN A 137 -2.41 -5.09 -15.08
CA ASN A 137 -2.47 -6.44 -15.65
C ASN A 137 -3.26 -6.49 -16.97
N ILE A 138 -2.76 -5.79 -17.99
CA ILE A 138 -3.36 -5.72 -19.33
C ILE A 138 -2.44 -6.43 -20.32
N THR A 139 -3.00 -7.39 -21.06
CA THR A 139 -2.27 -8.21 -22.02
C THR A 139 -2.88 -8.07 -23.41
N TRP A 140 -2.04 -7.77 -24.40
CA TRP A 140 -2.36 -7.93 -25.83
C TRP A 140 -1.42 -8.97 -26.41
N GLU A 141 -1.98 -10.06 -26.93
CA GLU A 141 -1.23 -11.22 -27.42
C GLU A 141 -1.72 -11.64 -28.80
N ASN A 142 -0.81 -11.99 -29.71
CA ASN A 142 -1.17 -12.52 -31.03
C ASN A 142 -2.18 -11.63 -31.80
N ILE A 143 -1.89 -10.33 -31.87
CA ILE A 143 -2.66 -9.37 -32.68
C ILE A 143 -1.95 -9.20 -34.02
N THR A 144 -2.67 -9.47 -35.11
CA THR A 144 -2.22 -9.19 -36.47
C THR A 144 -2.89 -7.92 -36.95
N ILE A 145 -2.13 -7.01 -37.56
CA ILE A 145 -2.68 -5.84 -38.22
C ILE A 145 -2.26 -5.78 -39.69
N GLU A 146 -3.22 -5.46 -40.54
CA GLU A 146 -3.07 -5.27 -41.98
C GLU A 146 -3.62 -3.88 -42.34
N ASP A 147 -2.93 -3.17 -43.23
CA ASP A 147 -3.34 -1.85 -43.76
C ASP A 147 -3.70 -0.80 -42.69
N GLY A 148 -3.08 -0.88 -41.50
CA GLY A 148 -3.28 0.01 -40.35
C GLY A 148 -2.08 0.05 -39.39
N ALA A 149 -2.26 0.69 -38.22
CA ALA A 149 -1.32 1.05 -37.14
C ALA A 149 -0.49 2.32 -37.36
N LYS A 150 -1.13 3.49 -37.18
CA LYS A 150 -0.43 4.75 -36.93
C LYS A 150 0.57 4.64 -35.76
N SER A 151 0.26 3.83 -34.75
CA SER A 151 1.20 3.39 -33.71
C SER A 151 0.79 2.01 -33.17
N PRO A 152 1.72 1.09 -32.89
CA PRO A 152 1.38 -0.21 -32.27
C PRO A 152 0.74 -0.07 -30.89
N LEU A 153 1.28 0.81 -30.04
CA LEU A 153 0.70 1.14 -28.75
C LEU A 153 0.62 2.67 -28.63
N ILE A 154 -0.49 3.17 -28.13
CA ILE A 154 -0.61 4.58 -27.74
C ILE A 154 -1.17 4.68 -26.32
N ILE A 155 -0.50 5.49 -25.50
CA ILE A 155 -0.99 5.90 -24.19
C ILE A 155 -1.33 7.37 -24.27
N ASN A 156 -2.62 7.67 -24.41
CA ASN A 156 -3.16 9.02 -24.40
C ASN A 156 -3.52 9.41 -22.97
N GLN A 157 -2.56 9.97 -22.25
CA GLN A 157 -2.85 10.72 -21.03
C GLN A 157 -3.40 12.10 -21.42
N CYS A 158 -4.29 12.66 -20.62
CA CYS A 158 -5.01 13.89 -20.94
C CYS A 158 -5.86 13.79 -22.21
N TYR A 159 -6.82 12.88 -22.20
CA TYR A 159 -7.72 12.63 -23.32
C TYR A 159 -8.74 13.78 -23.58
N SER A 160 -8.29 15.04 -23.63
CA SER A 160 -8.93 16.22 -24.21
C SER A 160 -8.01 17.42 -23.99
N ASN A 161 -7.92 18.32 -24.98
CA ASN A 161 -7.08 19.51 -24.89
C ASN A 161 -7.70 20.55 -23.95
N VAL A 162 -7.61 20.34 -22.64
CA VAL A 162 -7.79 21.42 -21.68
C VAL A 162 -6.47 22.19 -21.66
N ALA A 163 -6.40 23.32 -22.36
CA ALA A 163 -5.20 24.15 -22.58
C ALA A 163 -4.57 24.74 -21.28
N LYS A 164 -4.94 24.25 -20.11
CA LYS A 164 -4.55 24.76 -18.78
C LYS A 164 -3.98 23.68 -17.85
N VAL A 165 -3.90 22.41 -18.26
CA VAL A 165 -3.49 21.31 -17.36
C VAL A 165 -2.13 20.75 -17.79
N ASN A 166 -1.18 20.72 -16.86
CA ASN A 166 0.08 20.03 -17.06
C ASN A 166 -0.15 18.52 -16.89
N CYS A 167 -0.13 17.79 -18.00
CA CYS A 167 -0.40 16.35 -18.03
C CYS A 167 0.55 15.50 -17.18
N ASN A 168 1.73 16.04 -16.85
CA ASN A 168 2.67 15.37 -15.95
C ASN A 168 2.18 15.29 -14.50
N ASP A 169 1.17 16.09 -14.12
CA ASP A 169 0.61 16.12 -12.78
C ASP A 169 -0.42 14.98 -12.54
N PHE A 170 -0.87 14.33 -13.62
CA PHE A 170 -1.93 13.30 -13.60
C PHE A 170 -1.49 12.00 -14.31
N CYS A 171 -0.21 11.66 -14.15
CA CYS A 171 0.38 10.48 -14.77
C CYS A 171 -0.33 9.18 -14.37
N LEU A 172 -0.63 8.33 -15.36
CA LEU A 172 -0.85 6.91 -15.10
C LEU A 172 0.43 6.34 -14.47
N MET A 173 0.34 5.96 -13.21
CA MET A 173 1.40 5.25 -12.53
C MET A 173 1.35 3.77 -12.94
N SER A 174 2.19 3.36 -13.90
CA SER A 174 2.49 1.93 -14.09
C SER A 174 3.41 1.48 -12.96
N LYS A 175 2.83 1.10 -11.82
CA LYS A 175 3.58 0.55 -10.67
C LYS A 175 3.84 -0.95 -10.90
N GLY A 176 5.12 -1.34 -10.85
CA GLY A 176 5.54 -2.69 -10.49
C GLY A 176 5.41 -3.77 -11.56
N SER A 177 6.37 -4.69 -11.55
CA SER A 177 6.64 -5.74 -12.51
C SER A 177 5.60 -6.87 -12.50
N SER A 178 4.49 -6.63 -13.18
CA SER A 178 3.95 -7.60 -14.14
C SER A 178 3.71 -6.79 -15.38
N ALA A 179 4.63 -6.89 -16.32
CA ALA A 179 4.66 -6.13 -17.54
C ALA A 179 3.25 -5.95 -18.10
N ALA A 180 2.94 -4.75 -18.61
CA ALA A 180 2.29 -4.76 -19.91
C ALA A 180 3.25 -5.55 -20.81
N THR A 181 3.11 -6.87 -20.86
CA THR A 181 3.91 -7.71 -21.74
C THR A 181 3.37 -7.41 -23.11
N LEU A 182 3.90 -6.35 -23.73
CA LEU A 182 3.61 -6.02 -25.11
C LEU A 182 4.36 -7.03 -25.97
N ARG A 183 3.83 -8.26 -26.08
CA ARG A 183 4.28 -9.24 -27.08
C ARG A 183 3.55 -8.93 -28.39
N LEU A 184 4.05 -7.91 -29.10
CA LEU A 184 3.70 -7.70 -30.50
C LEU A 184 4.45 -8.72 -31.36
N ILE A 185 3.83 -9.86 -31.64
CA ILE A 185 4.36 -10.85 -32.59
C ILE A 185 3.65 -10.61 -33.93
N SER A 186 4.17 -9.67 -34.74
CA SER A 186 3.70 -9.46 -36.12
C SER A 186 4.46 -10.38 -37.08
N ARG A 187 3.74 -11.22 -37.83
CA ARG A 187 4.36 -12.09 -38.87
C ARG A 187 4.59 -11.40 -40.21
N ARG A 188 4.10 -10.17 -40.44
CA ARG A 188 4.32 -9.43 -41.70
C ARG A 188 4.29 -7.90 -41.52
N GLN A 189 5.20 -7.38 -40.69
CA GLN A 189 5.88 -6.09 -40.89
C GLN A 189 7.00 -6.04 -39.85
N LYS A 190 8.25 -5.83 -40.29
CA LYS A 190 9.41 -5.72 -39.39
C LYS A 190 9.23 -4.55 -38.44
N LEU A 191 8.81 -4.83 -37.20
CA LEU A 191 9.01 -3.92 -36.07
C LEU A 191 9.67 -4.72 -34.94
N LEU A 192 11.01 -4.75 -34.96
CA LEU A 192 11.81 -5.20 -33.84
C LEU A 192 11.92 -4.01 -32.87
N VAL A 193 11.03 -3.96 -31.87
CA VAL A 193 11.20 -3.04 -30.74
C VAL A 193 11.85 -3.84 -29.62
N THR A 194 13.18 -3.81 -29.56
CA THR A 194 13.93 -4.13 -28.33
C THR A 194 13.97 -2.87 -27.47
N PRO A 195 13.38 -2.85 -26.26
CA PRO A 195 13.55 -1.72 -25.36
C PRO A 195 14.68 -2.01 -24.35
N ARG A 196 15.89 -1.54 -24.66
CA ARG A 196 16.83 -1.08 -23.64
C ARG A 196 16.81 0.44 -23.68
N ARG A 197 15.93 1.07 -22.90
CA ARG A 197 16.09 2.45 -22.37
C ARG A 197 14.89 2.81 -21.51
N THR A 198 15.17 2.96 -20.23
CA THR A 198 14.31 3.48 -19.18
C THR A 198 14.20 4.99 -19.33
N PHE A 199 12.99 5.54 -19.41
CA PHE A 199 12.77 6.96 -19.15
C PHE A 199 12.25 7.09 -17.71
N VAL A 200 13.06 7.72 -16.85
CA VAL A 200 12.72 8.07 -15.47
C VAL A 200 12.53 9.58 -15.44
N PHE A 201 11.37 10.05 -14.97
CA PHE A 201 11.19 11.43 -14.54
C PHE A 201 10.65 11.43 -13.10
N SER A 202 11.27 12.25 -12.25
CA SER A 202 11.09 12.27 -10.80
C SER A 202 10.67 13.65 -10.27
N ARG A 203 9.81 13.64 -9.22
CA ARG A 203 9.44 14.70 -8.22
C ARG A 203 8.38 15.77 -8.62
N PRO A 204 7.77 16.49 -7.64
CA PRO A 204 7.23 16.11 -6.33
C PRO A 204 5.75 16.54 -6.13
N VAL A 205 5.01 15.86 -5.25
CA VAL A 205 3.61 16.20 -4.93
C VAL A 205 3.52 17.54 -4.19
N ALA A 206 2.97 18.56 -4.85
CA ALA A 206 2.55 19.80 -4.22
C ALA A 206 1.18 19.62 -3.53
N LYS A 207 1.09 20.07 -2.27
CA LYS A 207 -0.16 20.08 -1.48
C LYS A 207 -1.11 21.16 -2.01
N LEU A 208 -2.23 20.76 -2.61
CA LEU A 208 -3.41 21.63 -2.77
C LEU A 208 -4.24 21.60 -1.48
N SER A 209 -4.39 22.76 -0.85
CA SER A 209 -5.24 22.96 0.33
C SER A 209 -6.71 22.88 -0.06
N SER A 210 -7.44 21.89 0.45
CA SER A 210 -8.88 21.76 0.25
C SER A 210 -9.67 22.32 1.43
N ASN A 211 -10.31 23.48 1.24
CA ASN A 211 -11.44 23.94 2.05
C ASN A 211 -12.74 23.77 1.25
N LEU A 212 -13.14 22.53 0.99
CA LEU A 212 -14.49 22.17 0.54
C LEU A 212 -14.83 20.81 1.16
N ALA A 213 -15.91 20.77 1.96
CA ALA A 213 -16.32 19.61 2.74
C ALA A 213 -16.76 18.44 1.81
N ARG A 214 -16.05 17.32 1.92
CA ARG A 214 -16.40 16.05 1.26
C ARG A 214 -17.59 15.40 1.96
N PRO A 215 -18.50 14.70 1.26
CA PRO A 215 -19.42 13.78 1.92
C PRO A 215 -18.62 12.66 2.59
N LYS A 216 -18.91 12.41 3.85
CA LYS A 216 -18.18 11.48 4.72
C LYS A 216 -18.55 10.04 4.32
N MET A 217 -17.70 9.35 3.56
CA MET A 217 -17.80 7.88 3.44
C MET A 217 -17.50 7.30 4.82
N SER A 218 -18.53 6.76 5.48
CA SER A 218 -18.40 6.06 6.75
C SER A 218 -17.76 4.69 6.54
N LEU A 219 -16.88 4.29 7.45
CA LEU A 219 -16.33 2.93 7.48
C LEU A 219 -17.45 1.94 7.79
N ASP A 220 -17.57 0.86 7.01
CA ASP A 220 -18.62 -0.14 7.22
C ASP A 220 -18.30 -1.04 8.43
N LEU A 221 -19.04 -0.83 9.53
CA LEU A 221 -18.91 -1.58 10.77
C LEU A 221 -20.03 -2.63 10.96
N SER A 222 -20.74 -2.99 9.89
CA SER A 222 -21.80 -4.02 9.95
C SER A 222 -21.23 -5.40 10.35
N GLY A 223 -21.93 -6.15 11.19
CA GLY A 223 -21.46 -7.47 11.64
C GLY A 223 -20.40 -7.45 12.76
N PHE A 224 -19.76 -6.31 13.06
CA PHE A 224 -18.94 -6.18 14.26
C PHE A 224 -19.80 -5.85 15.50
N PRO A 225 -19.32 -6.18 16.73
CA PRO A 225 -20.03 -5.87 17.97
C PRO A 225 -20.42 -4.40 18.07
N ALA A 226 -21.63 -4.14 18.57
CA ALA A 226 -22.19 -2.79 18.52
C ALA A 226 -21.77 -1.87 19.68
N GLY A 227 -21.44 -2.46 20.83
CA GLY A 227 -21.09 -1.74 22.05
C GLY A 227 -19.63 -1.36 22.13
N ALA A 228 -19.34 -0.24 22.80
CA ALA A 228 -17.99 0.07 23.24
C ALA A 228 -17.56 -0.95 24.31
N PRO A 229 -16.29 -1.39 24.33
CA PRO A 229 -15.76 -2.16 25.44
C PRO A 229 -15.95 -1.43 26.77
N LYS A 230 -16.09 -2.19 27.85
CA LYS A 230 -16.19 -1.60 29.19
C LYS A 230 -14.86 -0.95 29.56
N LYS A 231 -14.94 0.01 30.48
CA LYS A 231 -13.76 0.59 31.08
C LYS A 231 -13.10 -0.46 32.00
N PRO A 232 -11.78 -0.65 31.92
CA PRO A 232 -11.07 -1.55 32.81
C PRO A 232 -11.24 -1.22 34.28
N THR A 233 -11.20 -2.26 35.12
CA THR A 233 -11.31 -2.14 36.59
C THR A 233 -10.02 -1.62 37.25
N SER A 234 -8.88 -1.78 36.58
CA SER A 234 -7.57 -1.33 37.03
C SER A 234 -6.78 -0.70 35.89
N GLN A 235 -5.70 0.01 36.22
CA GLN A 235 -4.77 0.50 35.20
C GLN A 235 -4.15 -0.69 34.45
N LEU A 236 -4.19 -0.64 33.14
CA LEU A 236 -3.60 -1.66 32.26
C LEU A 236 -2.13 -1.37 32.01
N ARG A 237 -1.39 -2.41 31.63
CA ARG A 237 0.02 -2.36 31.29
C ARG A 237 0.18 -2.61 29.80
N TYR A 238 1.02 -1.83 29.14
CA TYR A 238 1.25 -1.94 27.70
C TYR A 238 2.74 -2.00 27.36
N ALA A 239 3.05 -2.79 26.34
CA ALA A 239 4.31 -2.76 25.63
C ALA A 239 4.04 -2.19 24.22
N ASP A 240 4.60 -1.03 23.90
CA ASP A 240 4.53 -0.46 22.56
C ASP A 240 5.70 -0.98 21.74
N VAL A 241 5.45 -1.94 20.85
CA VAL A 241 6.51 -2.71 20.17
C VAL A 241 7.09 -2.03 18.94
N ALA A 242 6.57 -0.85 18.55
CA ALA A 242 7.08 -0.11 17.38
C ALA A 242 6.94 1.41 17.56
N VAL A 243 8.08 2.08 17.79
CA VAL A 243 8.17 3.55 17.85
C VAL A 243 9.42 4.04 17.14
N THR A 244 9.26 4.91 16.15
CA THR A 244 10.37 5.44 15.35
C THR A 244 10.87 6.76 15.95
N ALA A 245 11.70 6.66 16.99
CA ALA A 245 12.23 7.82 17.72
C ALA A 245 13.03 8.80 16.84
N THR A 246 13.67 8.30 15.78
CA THR A 246 14.48 9.09 14.84
C THR A 246 13.65 9.85 13.80
N ALA A 247 12.32 9.74 13.84
CA ALA A 247 11.44 10.51 12.97
C ALA A 247 11.55 12.02 13.22
N ASN A 248 11.54 12.79 12.14
CA ASN A 248 11.68 14.25 12.15
C ASN A 248 10.67 14.95 13.09
N GLU A 249 9.47 14.42 13.21
CA GLU A 249 8.38 14.95 14.03
C GLU A 249 8.74 14.99 15.52
N PHE A 250 9.52 14.03 16.01
CA PHE A 250 10.01 14.01 17.39
C PHE A 250 11.25 14.89 17.59
N ALA A 251 11.99 15.16 16.53
CA ALA A 251 13.00 16.22 16.50
C ALA A 251 12.39 17.63 16.36
N GLY A 252 11.05 17.74 16.25
CA GLY A 252 10.33 19.00 16.08
C GLY A 252 10.44 19.61 14.68
N ILE A 253 10.81 18.80 13.69
CA ILE A 253 10.95 19.17 12.28
C ILE A 253 9.72 18.70 11.52
N TYR A 254 9.02 19.64 10.88
CA TYR A 254 7.85 19.33 10.05
C TYR A 254 8.02 20.00 8.69
N ARG A 255 7.97 19.19 7.62
CA ARG A 255 8.18 19.68 6.24
C ARG A 255 9.49 20.48 6.11
N ASN A 256 10.57 19.94 6.67
CA ASN A 256 11.93 20.52 6.66
C ASN A 256 12.07 21.86 7.40
N LYS A 257 11.16 22.18 8.33
CA LYS A 257 11.25 23.37 9.18
C LYS A 257 11.18 22.99 10.65
N GLN A 258 12.09 23.53 11.46
CA GLN A 258 12.06 23.44 12.92
C GLN A 258 10.88 24.26 13.48
N TYR A 259 10.04 23.65 14.30
CA TYR A 259 8.92 24.32 14.99
C TYR A 259 9.07 24.34 16.51
N HIS A 260 9.65 23.30 17.09
CA HIS A 260 9.92 23.19 18.52
C HIS A 260 11.18 22.37 18.75
N GLN A 261 11.75 22.40 19.95
CA GLN A 261 12.89 21.54 20.30
C GLN A 261 12.52 20.05 20.25
N PRO A 262 13.49 19.13 20.10
CA PRO A 262 13.25 17.70 20.23
C PRO A 262 12.57 17.36 21.55
N ASP A 263 11.53 16.52 21.52
CA ASP A 263 10.67 16.26 22.68
C ASP A 263 10.32 14.78 22.89
N PHE A 264 11.05 13.87 22.24
CA PHE A 264 10.83 12.42 22.38
C PHE A 264 10.86 11.95 23.85
N ALA A 265 11.74 12.52 24.66
CA ALA A 265 11.79 12.26 26.10
C ALA A 265 10.44 12.49 26.80
N HIS A 266 9.75 13.57 26.45
CA HIS A 266 8.45 13.92 27.03
C HIS A 266 7.32 13.01 26.52
N THR A 267 7.44 12.47 25.30
CA THR A 267 6.44 11.51 24.78
C THR A 267 6.48 10.19 25.56
N LEU A 268 7.69 9.73 25.92
CA LEU A 268 7.88 8.55 26.78
C LEU A 268 7.35 8.79 28.21
N ASP A 269 7.57 9.98 28.77
CA ASP A 269 7.05 10.33 30.11
C ASP A 269 5.51 10.32 30.14
N ARG A 270 4.87 10.87 29.09
CA ARG A 270 3.41 10.80 28.93
C ARG A 270 2.91 9.37 28.78
N ALA A 271 3.60 8.54 28.00
CA ALA A 271 3.24 7.14 27.81
C ALA A 271 3.31 6.36 29.12
N ARG A 272 4.37 6.57 29.91
CA ARG A 272 4.52 5.93 31.23
C ARG A 272 3.39 6.29 32.19
N ALA A 273 2.93 7.55 32.17
CA ALA A 273 1.84 8.01 33.02
C ALA A 273 0.50 7.27 32.78
N VAL A 274 0.31 6.66 31.60
CA VAL A 274 -0.92 5.91 31.25
C VAL A 274 -0.73 4.39 31.25
N GLY A 275 0.41 3.87 31.72
CA GLY A 275 0.65 2.44 31.85
C GLY A 275 1.45 1.81 30.70
N VAL A 276 2.06 2.61 29.81
CA VAL A 276 3.06 2.10 28.88
C VAL A 276 4.37 1.89 29.62
N GLU A 277 4.69 0.65 29.95
CA GLU A 277 5.86 0.31 30.74
C GLU A 277 7.08 -0.08 29.89
N LYS A 278 6.82 -0.57 28.67
CA LYS A 278 7.86 -1.02 27.74
C LYS A 278 7.65 -0.33 26.40
N VAL A 279 8.72 0.17 25.81
CA VAL A 279 8.74 0.73 24.45
C VAL A 279 9.90 0.14 23.66
N VAL A 280 9.65 -0.32 22.45
CA VAL A 280 10.68 -0.78 21.53
C VAL A 280 10.88 0.28 20.45
N LEU A 281 12.09 0.83 20.39
CA LEU A 281 12.49 1.81 19.38
C LEU A 281 12.90 1.10 18.11
N THR A 282 12.21 1.42 17.02
CA THR A 282 12.43 0.78 15.73
C THR A 282 13.70 1.32 15.08
N GLY A 283 14.67 0.44 14.80
CA GLY A 283 15.83 0.75 13.97
C GLY A 283 15.51 0.55 12.48
N MET A 284 15.64 1.61 11.68
CA MET A 284 15.40 1.56 10.23
C MET A 284 16.70 1.39 9.43
N SER A 285 17.83 1.88 9.95
CA SER A 285 19.15 1.69 9.35
C SER A 285 20.28 1.80 10.39
N LEU A 286 21.53 1.60 9.93
CA LEU A 286 22.71 1.76 10.78
C LEU A 286 22.83 3.16 11.41
N SER A 287 22.29 4.21 10.78
CA SER A 287 22.38 5.58 11.32
C SER A 287 21.53 5.77 12.59
N ASP A 288 20.54 4.91 12.83
CA ASP A 288 19.65 5.02 13.98
C ASP A 288 20.25 4.40 15.24
N VAL A 289 21.19 3.46 15.09
CA VAL A 289 21.66 2.58 16.17
C VAL A 289 22.14 3.37 17.39
N THR A 290 23.04 4.33 17.18
CA THR A 290 23.61 5.14 18.27
C THR A 290 22.51 5.92 18.99
N THR A 291 21.67 6.63 18.24
CA THR A 291 20.59 7.47 18.78
C THR A 291 19.59 6.63 19.59
N ASN A 292 19.14 5.50 19.05
CA ASN A 292 18.18 4.62 19.71
C ASN A 292 18.78 4.01 21.00
N LEU A 293 20.03 3.55 20.97
CA LEU A 293 20.69 3.02 22.16
C LEU A 293 20.90 4.10 23.24
N GLU A 294 21.29 5.31 22.87
CA GLU A 294 21.43 6.43 23.81
C GLU A 294 20.09 6.78 24.47
N ILE A 295 19.00 6.80 23.70
CA ILE A 295 17.66 7.01 24.24
C ILE A 295 17.31 5.87 25.21
N ALA A 296 17.50 4.60 24.82
CA ALA A 296 17.20 3.46 25.67
C ALA A 296 17.99 3.49 27.00
N ARG A 297 19.29 3.80 26.96
CA ARG A 297 20.15 3.96 28.15
C ARG A 297 19.73 5.11 29.06
N SER A 298 19.13 6.16 28.50
CA SER A 298 18.64 7.30 29.28
C SER A 298 17.36 6.98 30.08
N ARG A 299 16.72 5.83 29.83
CA ARG A 299 15.47 5.43 30.47
C ARG A 299 15.73 4.43 31.60
N PRO A 300 14.80 4.30 32.57
CA PRO A 300 14.91 3.28 33.61
C PRO A 300 15.10 1.89 33.01
N ALA A 301 15.99 1.10 33.62
CA ALA A 301 16.33 -0.23 33.14
C ALA A 301 15.08 -1.08 32.89
N GLY A 302 15.05 -1.74 31.74
CA GLY A 302 13.92 -2.57 31.32
C GLY A 302 12.67 -1.79 30.92
N SER A 303 12.75 -0.52 30.54
CA SER A 303 11.57 0.22 30.03
C SER A 303 11.66 0.63 28.56
N CYS A 304 12.86 0.62 27.98
CA CYS A 304 13.08 1.03 26.60
C CYS A 304 14.12 0.12 25.95
N PHE A 305 13.80 -0.39 24.77
CA PHE A 305 14.60 -1.35 24.02
C PHE A 305 14.72 -0.89 22.57
N VAL A 306 15.57 -1.54 21.79
CA VAL A 306 15.81 -1.20 20.39
C VAL A 306 15.71 -2.41 19.49
N THR A 307 15.34 -2.20 18.23
CA THR A 307 15.63 -3.15 17.16
C THR A 307 16.82 -2.65 16.35
N ILE A 308 17.61 -3.57 15.79
CA ILE A 308 18.73 -3.25 14.90
C ILE A 308 18.60 -4.06 13.60
N GLY A 309 18.54 -3.38 12.46
CA GLY A 309 18.33 -3.96 11.14
C GLY A 309 18.32 -2.90 10.03
N ILE A 310 17.96 -3.33 8.82
CA ILE A 310 17.86 -2.48 7.63
C ILE A 310 16.44 -2.61 7.05
N HIS A 311 15.65 -1.56 7.23
CA HIS A 311 14.29 -1.45 6.73
C HIS A 311 14.30 -1.47 5.18
N PRO A 312 13.27 -2.02 4.49
CA PRO A 312 13.21 -2.04 3.02
C PRO A 312 13.43 -0.67 2.34
N TYR A 313 12.90 0.41 2.92
CA TYR A 313 13.20 1.81 2.55
C TYR A 313 14.71 2.15 2.45
N HIS A 314 15.55 1.54 3.29
CA HIS A 314 17.01 1.74 3.35
C HIS A 314 17.78 0.59 2.68
N ALA A 315 17.12 -0.33 1.97
CA ALA A 315 17.73 -1.52 1.39
C ALA A 315 18.82 -1.23 0.34
N ALA A 316 18.87 -0.02 -0.22
CA ALA A 316 19.90 0.40 -1.16
C ALA A 316 21.22 0.83 -0.48
N GLU A 317 21.21 1.15 0.82
CA GLU A 317 22.40 1.64 1.53
C GLU A 317 23.58 0.66 1.51
N PRO A 318 23.40 -0.67 1.71
CA PRO A 318 24.52 -1.60 1.62
C PRO A 318 25.20 -1.62 0.25
N GLY A 319 24.43 -1.44 -0.84
CA GLY A 319 24.98 -1.39 -2.20
C GLY A 319 25.69 -0.08 -2.55
N ALA A 320 25.40 1.00 -1.80
CA ALA A 320 26.06 2.30 -1.96
C ALA A 320 27.32 2.43 -1.09
N ASP A 321 27.61 1.45 -0.23
CA ASP A 321 28.76 1.47 0.66
C ASP A 321 30.05 1.17 -0.09
N ALA A 322 30.87 2.21 -0.32
CA ALA A 322 32.11 2.11 -1.08
C ALA A 322 33.13 1.14 -0.46
N GLU A 323 33.08 0.95 0.86
CA GLU A 323 33.95 0.04 1.60
C GLU A 323 33.45 -1.41 1.60
N ASN A 324 32.23 -1.67 1.11
CA ASN A 324 31.56 -2.97 1.16
C ASN A 324 31.59 -3.60 2.57
N SER A 325 31.50 -2.76 3.61
CA SER A 325 31.62 -3.09 5.03
C SER A 325 30.29 -3.00 5.78
N TYR A 326 29.21 -2.58 5.11
CA TYR A 326 27.91 -2.29 5.72
C TYR A 326 27.39 -3.45 6.57
N TYR A 327 27.35 -4.68 6.03
CA TYR A 327 26.89 -5.84 6.81
C TYR A 327 27.83 -6.22 7.96
N ALA A 328 29.14 -5.96 7.83
CA ALA A 328 30.08 -6.18 8.92
C ALA A 328 29.87 -5.15 10.06
N ARG A 329 29.53 -3.90 9.71
CA ARG A 329 29.14 -2.87 10.69
C ARG A 329 27.80 -3.18 11.36
N LEU A 330 26.82 -3.69 10.61
CA LEU A 330 25.55 -4.18 11.16
C LEU A 330 25.76 -5.35 12.13
N GLU A 331 26.54 -6.34 11.70
CA GLU A 331 26.94 -7.48 12.53
C GLU A 331 27.56 -7.02 13.85
N LYS A 332 28.55 -6.11 13.79
CA LYS A 332 29.19 -5.55 14.97
C LYS A 332 28.21 -4.82 15.88
N ALA A 333 27.34 -3.97 15.33
CA ALA A 333 26.34 -3.22 16.11
C ALA A 333 25.38 -4.15 16.87
N VAL A 334 24.94 -5.24 16.23
CA VAL A 334 24.08 -6.24 16.88
C VAL A 334 24.83 -6.98 17.99
N GLU A 335 26.07 -7.44 17.73
CA GLU A 335 26.87 -8.16 18.73
C GLU A 335 27.21 -7.30 19.95
N GLU A 336 27.52 -6.01 19.75
CA GLU A 336 27.75 -5.05 20.83
C GLU A 336 26.48 -4.83 21.67
N ALA A 337 25.31 -4.69 21.04
CA ALA A 337 24.04 -4.53 21.74
C ALA A 337 23.60 -5.80 22.50
N ILE A 338 23.92 -6.99 21.98
CA ILE A 338 23.70 -8.28 22.67
C ILE A 338 24.60 -8.38 23.90
N ALA A 339 25.87 -7.95 23.80
CA ALA A 339 26.83 -8.05 24.89
C ALA A 339 26.58 -7.06 26.04
N GLU A 340 25.76 -6.03 25.82
CA GLU A 340 25.37 -5.07 26.86
C GLU A 340 24.54 -5.76 27.96
N THR A 341 24.75 -5.36 29.22
CA THR A 341 24.04 -5.93 30.38
C THR A 341 23.42 -4.80 31.23
N PRO A 342 22.08 -4.75 31.38
CA PRO A 342 21.10 -5.59 30.69
C PRO A 342 21.09 -5.33 29.17
N SER A 343 20.78 -6.36 28.38
CA SER A 343 20.71 -6.20 26.92
C SER A 343 19.56 -5.28 26.54
N LEU A 344 19.84 -4.33 25.64
CA LEU A 344 18.86 -3.35 25.16
C LEU A 344 18.24 -3.73 23.82
N ILE A 345 18.78 -4.73 23.12
CA ILE A 345 18.24 -5.19 21.85
C ILE A 345 17.08 -6.16 22.07
N ALA A 346 15.92 -5.79 21.54
CA ALA A 346 14.69 -6.58 21.62
C ALA A 346 14.61 -7.62 20.49
N ALA A 347 15.06 -7.23 19.29
CA ALA A 347 14.91 -8.01 18.06
C ALA A 347 15.94 -7.60 17.00
N PHE A 348 16.18 -8.51 16.05
CA PHE A 348 16.87 -8.19 14.81
C PHE A 348 15.86 -7.75 13.75
N GLY A 349 16.03 -6.54 13.22
CA GLY A 349 15.08 -5.84 12.37
C GLY A 349 15.07 -4.33 12.66
N GLU A 350 14.38 -3.51 11.91
CA GLU A 350 13.31 -3.88 11.00
C GLU A 350 13.82 -4.38 9.65
N LEU A 351 13.38 -5.57 9.20
CA LEU A 351 13.75 -6.14 7.90
C LEU A 351 12.52 -6.70 7.18
N GLY A 352 12.51 -6.69 5.85
CA GLY A 352 11.39 -7.22 5.07
C GLY A 352 11.21 -6.52 3.73
N LEU A 353 9.96 -6.34 3.29
CA LEU A 353 9.61 -5.83 1.96
C LEU A 353 8.49 -4.77 2.02
N ASP A 354 8.69 -3.65 1.32
CA ASP A 354 7.73 -2.55 1.17
C ASP A 354 7.61 -2.12 -0.30
N TYR A 355 6.57 -2.62 -0.98
CA TYR A 355 6.32 -2.31 -2.39
C TYR A 355 5.54 -1.01 -2.60
N ASP A 356 5.13 -0.33 -1.53
CA ASP A 356 4.66 1.04 -1.60
C ASP A 356 5.79 2.08 -1.61
N ARG A 357 7.04 1.63 -1.41
CA ARG A 357 8.25 2.46 -1.38
C ARG A 357 9.33 2.05 -2.39
N LEU A 358 8.92 1.48 -3.54
CA LEU A 358 9.84 1.10 -4.62
C LEU A 358 10.68 2.24 -5.21
N ASN A 359 10.29 3.50 -4.94
CA ASN A 359 11.07 4.68 -5.32
C ASN A 359 12.33 4.89 -4.45
N HIS A 360 12.45 4.19 -3.32
CA HIS A 360 13.62 4.24 -2.43
C HIS A 360 14.57 3.07 -2.68
N ALA A 361 14.03 1.88 -2.88
CA ALA A 361 14.75 0.69 -3.31
C ALA A 361 13.80 -0.19 -4.13
N ASP A 362 14.26 -0.67 -5.29
CA ASP A 362 13.46 -1.56 -6.14
C ASP A 362 13.26 -2.95 -5.50
N LYS A 363 12.40 -3.76 -6.11
CA LYS A 363 12.00 -5.07 -5.57
C LYS A 363 13.22 -5.98 -5.41
N GLU A 364 14.10 -5.98 -6.39
CA GLU A 364 15.32 -6.79 -6.44
C GLU A 364 16.27 -6.40 -5.29
N THR A 365 16.47 -5.10 -5.08
CA THR A 365 17.32 -4.55 -4.00
C THR A 365 16.74 -4.89 -2.63
N GLN A 366 15.45 -4.66 -2.42
CA GLN A 366 14.79 -5.00 -1.15
C GLN A 366 14.86 -6.51 -0.87
N THR A 367 14.61 -7.35 -1.88
CA THR A 367 14.68 -8.81 -1.75
C THR A 367 16.09 -9.28 -1.43
N ALA A 368 17.11 -8.72 -2.08
CA ALA A 368 18.51 -9.03 -1.82
C ALA A 368 18.92 -8.63 -0.39
N ALA A 369 18.55 -7.43 0.06
CA ALA A 369 18.83 -6.96 1.41
C ALA A 369 18.10 -7.80 2.47
N PHE A 370 16.84 -8.18 2.23
CA PHE A 370 16.09 -9.04 3.15
C PHE A 370 16.75 -10.41 3.31
N LYS A 371 17.13 -11.05 2.19
CA LYS A 371 17.87 -12.33 2.22
C LYS A 371 19.23 -12.22 2.91
N ALA A 372 20.01 -11.18 2.61
CA ALA A 372 21.32 -10.99 3.21
C ALA A 372 21.24 -10.82 4.74
N GLN A 373 20.22 -10.12 5.24
CA GLN A 373 19.96 -10.00 6.67
C GLN A 373 19.54 -11.33 7.31
N LEU A 374 18.68 -12.11 6.65
CA LEU A 374 18.30 -13.46 7.12
C LEU A 374 19.50 -14.41 7.13
N ASP A 375 20.36 -14.38 6.11
CA ASP A 375 21.59 -15.17 6.03
C ASP A 375 22.57 -14.79 7.14
N LEU A 376 22.74 -13.48 7.41
CA LEU A 376 23.54 -12.97 8.53
C LEU A 376 23.01 -13.49 9.86
N PHE A 377 21.71 -13.35 10.11
CA PHE A 377 21.04 -13.81 11.33
C PHE A 377 21.29 -15.32 11.57
N VAL A 378 21.05 -16.15 10.54
CA VAL A 378 21.25 -17.60 10.64
C VAL A 378 22.72 -17.96 10.83
N ARG A 379 23.63 -17.32 10.11
CA ARG A 379 25.09 -17.55 10.24
C ARG A 379 25.56 -17.26 11.66
N LYS A 380 25.04 -16.20 12.28
CA LYS A 380 25.43 -15.77 13.63
C LYS A 380 24.71 -16.46 14.77
N LYS A 381 23.60 -17.15 14.47
CA LYS A 381 22.81 -17.90 15.48
C LYS A 381 22.41 -17.02 16.65
N TRP A 382 22.03 -15.77 16.37
CA TRP A 382 21.55 -14.87 17.41
C TRP A 382 20.26 -15.40 18.03
N ASP A 383 20.17 -15.41 19.35
CA ASP A 383 18.97 -15.80 20.10
C ASP A 383 17.98 -14.63 20.24
N LEU A 384 17.61 -14.05 19.09
CA LEU A 384 16.71 -12.91 18.98
C LEU A 384 15.49 -13.29 18.13
N PRO A 385 14.30 -12.73 18.38
CA PRO A 385 13.22 -12.76 17.40
C PRO A 385 13.53 -11.82 16.23
N LEU A 386 12.85 -12.04 15.10
CA LEU A 386 12.85 -11.08 13.99
C LEU A 386 11.76 -10.01 14.17
N PHE A 387 12.06 -8.78 13.77
CA PHE A 387 11.09 -7.68 13.66
C PHE A 387 10.86 -7.36 12.17
N LEU A 388 9.74 -7.81 11.62
CA LEU A 388 9.53 -8.00 10.20
C LEU A 388 8.56 -6.98 9.59
N HIS A 389 8.92 -6.39 8.44
CA HIS A 389 8.06 -5.48 7.67
C HIS A 389 7.46 -6.17 6.45
N CYS A 390 6.15 -6.03 6.24
CA CYS A 390 5.49 -6.48 5.01
C CYS A 390 4.41 -5.49 4.57
N ARG A 391 4.63 -4.80 3.44
CA ARG A 391 3.65 -3.89 2.83
C ARG A 391 3.53 -4.14 1.33
N ALA A 392 2.32 -4.46 0.88
CA ALA A 392 2.00 -4.72 -0.54
C ALA A 392 2.92 -5.77 -1.21
N ALA A 393 3.54 -6.66 -0.41
CA ALA A 393 4.61 -7.56 -0.84
C ALA A 393 4.46 -8.98 -0.26
N PHE A 394 3.23 -9.36 0.13
CA PHE A 394 2.98 -10.56 0.94
C PHE A 394 3.53 -11.86 0.35
N GLU A 395 3.23 -12.14 -0.92
CA GLU A 395 3.66 -13.38 -1.57
C GLU A 395 5.19 -13.52 -1.63
N ASP A 396 5.89 -12.45 -2.01
CA ASP A 396 7.35 -12.45 -2.05
C ASP A 396 7.94 -12.51 -0.64
N PHE A 397 7.32 -11.85 0.34
CA PHE A 397 7.75 -11.91 1.74
C PHE A 397 7.69 -13.34 2.27
N VAL A 398 6.56 -14.03 2.08
CA VAL A 398 6.36 -15.42 2.46
C VAL A 398 7.36 -16.32 1.72
N ALA A 399 7.54 -16.14 0.42
CA ALA A 399 8.48 -16.92 -0.39
C ALA A 399 9.94 -16.76 0.09
N VAL A 400 10.33 -15.55 0.51
CA VAL A 400 11.69 -15.27 1.00
C VAL A 400 11.92 -15.87 2.39
N ILE A 401 10.97 -15.72 3.33
CA ILE A 401 11.19 -16.13 4.73
C ILE A 401 10.98 -17.64 4.96
N THR A 402 10.13 -18.29 4.16
CA THR A 402 9.76 -19.72 4.35
C THR A 402 10.98 -20.66 4.48
N PRO A 403 12.03 -20.57 3.64
CA PRO A 403 13.22 -21.43 3.76
C PRO A 403 14.06 -21.21 5.03
N TYR A 404 13.77 -20.15 5.78
CA TYR A 404 14.49 -19.79 7.01
C TYR A 404 13.73 -20.22 8.27
N LEU A 405 12.41 -20.48 8.22
CA LEU A 405 11.56 -20.66 9.40
C LEU A 405 12.11 -21.67 10.41
N ASP A 406 12.59 -22.83 9.95
CA ASP A 406 13.15 -23.88 10.81
C ASP A 406 14.45 -23.47 11.53
N LYS A 407 15.09 -22.39 11.06
CA LYS A 407 16.33 -21.83 11.58
C LYS A 407 16.09 -20.59 12.46
N LEU A 408 14.84 -20.19 12.66
CA LEU A 408 14.45 -19.03 13.47
C LEU A 408 13.91 -19.50 14.84
N PRO A 409 14.74 -19.65 15.88
CA PRO A 409 14.35 -20.27 17.15
C PRO A 409 13.18 -19.54 17.83
N ARG A 410 13.19 -18.20 17.76
CA ARG A 410 12.19 -17.33 18.39
C ARG A 410 11.16 -16.77 17.41
N ARG A 411 11.17 -17.24 16.15
CA ARG A 411 10.32 -16.73 15.06
C ARG A 411 10.42 -15.19 14.96
N GLY A 412 9.30 -14.49 14.95
CA GLY A 412 9.29 -13.03 14.88
C GLY A 412 7.89 -12.43 14.85
N LEU A 413 7.86 -11.11 14.82
CA LEU A 413 6.67 -10.28 14.69
C LEU A 413 6.62 -9.68 13.28
N VAL A 414 5.52 -9.88 12.55
CA VAL A 414 5.21 -9.05 11.38
C VAL A 414 4.48 -7.81 11.89
N HIS A 415 5.20 -6.69 11.93
CA HIS A 415 4.70 -5.47 12.54
C HIS A 415 3.83 -4.65 11.57
N SER A 416 3.00 -3.76 12.10
CA SER A 416 2.17 -2.80 11.36
C SER A 416 1.38 -3.46 10.23
N PHE A 417 0.89 -4.68 10.48
CA PHE A 417 0.31 -5.51 9.43
C PHE A 417 -1.02 -4.93 8.95
N VAL A 418 -1.11 -4.77 7.64
CA VAL A 418 -2.33 -4.38 6.93
C VAL A 418 -2.41 -5.29 5.72
N GLY A 419 -3.36 -6.19 5.75
CA GLY A 419 -3.58 -7.23 4.75
C GLY A 419 -4.89 -7.95 5.04
N SER A 420 -5.18 -8.98 4.25
CA SER A 420 -6.41 -9.75 4.42
C SER A 420 -6.34 -10.67 5.64
N LYS A 421 -7.49 -11.18 6.05
CA LYS A 421 -7.60 -12.19 7.10
C LYS A 421 -6.79 -13.45 6.75
N GLU A 422 -6.88 -13.92 5.51
CA GLU A 422 -6.20 -15.12 5.02
C GLU A 422 -4.68 -14.95 5.05
N GLN A 423 -4.20 -13.75 4.70
CA GLN A 423 -2.78 -13.42 4.80
C GLN A 423 -2.29 -13.45 6.26
N MET A 424 -3.08 -12.90 7.19
CA MET A 424 -2.77 -12.97 8.62
C MET A 424 -2.78 -14.41 9.13
N GLU A 425 -3.79 -15.21 8.80
CA GLU A 425 -3.88 -16.62 9.18
C GLU A 425 -2.65 -17.40 8.70
N LYS A 426 -2.20 -17.13 7.48
CA LYS A 426 -0.99 -17.72 6.93
C LYS A 426 0.27 -17.37 7.73
N LEU A 427 0.41 -16.12 8.19
CA LEU A 427 1.53 -15.71 9.05
C LEU A 427 1.51 -16.43 10.40
N VAL A 428 0.32 -16.56 11.00
CA VAL A 428 0.13 -17.27 12.27
C VAL A 428 0.45 -18.76 12.12
N GLU A 429 0.02 -19.41 11.03
CA GLU A 429 0.37 -20.80 10.72
C GLU A 429 1.89 -21.01 10.56
N MET A 430 2.62 -20.00 10.09
CA MET A 430 4.09 -20.02 10.00
C MET A 430 4.78 -19.84 11.37
N GLY A 431 4.00 -19.61 12.43
CA GLY A 431 4.48 -19.36 13.79
C GLY A 431 4.95 -17.92 14.02
N LEU A 432 4.53 -16.97 13.17
CA LEU A 432 4.81 -15.55 13.34
C LEU A 432 3.67 -14.87 14.11
N ASN A 433 4.02 -13.90 14.95
CA ASN A 433 3.02 -13.00 15.53
C ASN A 433 2.71 -11.85 14.58
N VAL A 434 1.60 -11.17 14.83
CA VAL A 434 1.18 -9.99 14.08
C VAL A 434 0.81 -8.86 15.04
N SER A 435 1.28 -7.65 14.78
CA SER A 435 0.82 -6.45 15.50
C SER A 435 -0.12 -5.60 14.66
N VAL A 436 -1.01 -4.91 15.36
CA VAL A 436 -1.96 -3.95 14.77
C VAL A 436 -1.79 -2.57 15.40
N ASN A 437 -2.08 -1.56 14.60
CA ASN A 437 -2.06 -0.15 14.99
C ASN A 437 -3.14 0.62 14.22
N GLY A 438 -3.08 1.96 14.25
CA GLY A 438 -4.10 2.78 13.58
C GLY A 438 -4.15 2.67 12.05
N PHE A 439 -3.16 2.07 11.38
CA PHE A 439 -3.21 1.71 9.96
C PHE A 439 -4.07 0.47 9.71
N SER A 440 -4.11 -0.48 10.65
CA SER A 440 -4.94 -1.71 10.57
C SER A 440 -6.45 -1.44 10.73
N PHE A 441 -6.86 -0.16 10.84
CA PHE A 441 -8.22 0.27 11.15
C PHE A 441 -8.83 1.20 10.09
N LYS A 442 -8.29 1.21 8.87
CA LYS A 442 -8.66 2.17 7.82
C LYS A 442 -9.75 1.67 6.86
N ASP A 443 -9.87 0.36 6.70
CA ASP A 443 -10.79 -0.27 5.75
C ASP A 443 -11.40 -1.56 6.31
N ARG A 444 -12.42 -2.07 5.64
CA ARG A 444 -13.21 -3.21 6.08
C ARG A 444 -12.38 -4.50 6.22
N GLU A 445 -11.57 -4.79 5.21
CA GLU A 445 -10.75 -6.01 5.15
C GLU A 445 -9.76 -6.04 6.31
N SER A 446 -9.12 -4.91 6.61
CA SER A 446 -8.20 -4.78 7.73
C SER A 446 -8.90 -4.91 9.09
N LEU A 447 -10.14 -4.45 9.22
CA LEU A 447 -10.93 -4.68 10.45
C LEU A 447 -11.27 -6.16 10.65
N GLU A 448 -11.61 -6.87 9.58
CA GLU A 448 -11.90 -8.30 9.62
C GLU A 448 -10.64 -9.10 9.98
N MET A 449 -9.49 -8.71 9.42
CA MET A 449 -8.19 -9.25 9.81
C MET A 449 -7.90 -9.02 11.30
N ALA A 450 -8.01 -7.77 11.79
CA ALA A 450 -7.76 -7.43 13.19
C ALA A 450 -8.71 -8.17 14.15
N ALA A 451 -9.98 -8.32 13.78
CA ALA A 451 -10.96 -9.09 14.52
C ALA A 451 -10.64 -10.59 14.55
N ALA A 452 -10.01 -11.14 13.51
CA ALA A 452 -9.70 -12.56 13.40
C ALA A 452 -8.38 -12.99 14.08
N ILE A 453 -7.44 -12.07 14.37
CA ILE A 453 -6.14 -12.43 14.97
C ILE A 453 -6.32 -13.24 16.27
N PRO A 454 -5.78 -14.45 16.38
CA PRO A 454 -5.80 -15.20 17.64
C PRO A 454 -5.08 -14.41 18.75
N LEU A 455 -5.64 -14.38 19.96
CA LEU A 455 -5.04 -13.62 21.07
C LEU A 455 -3.60 -14.07 21.39
N GLY A 456 -3.27 -15.35 21.21
CA GLY A 456 -1.92 -15.87 21.42
C GLY A 456 -0.88 -15.42 20.38
N SER A 457 -1.30 -14.75 19.31
CA SER A 457 -0.42 -14.24 18.25
C SER A 457 -0.57 -12.73 18.02
N LEU A 458 -1.38 -12.06 18.84
CA LEU A 458 -1.67 -10.64 18.76
C LEU A 458 -0.67 -9.82 19.58
N GLN A 459 -0.07 -8.82 18.97
CA GLN A 459 0.58 -7.72 19.67
C GLN A 459 -0.07 -6.38 19.25
N ILE A 460 0.21 -5.30 19.98
CA ILE A 460 -0.31 -3.96 19.66
C ILE A 460 0.83 -2.96 19.70
N GLU A 461 0.71 -1.92 18.89
CA GLU A 461 1.71 -0.86 18.78
C GLU A 461 1.07 0.44 18.32
N THR A 462 1.82 1.54 18.40
CA THR A 462 1.36 2.83 17.86
C THR A 462 1.93 3.15 16.48
N ASP A 463 3.12 2.62 16.16
CA ASP A 463 3.92 3.02 14.98
C ASP A 463 4.19 4.54 14.99
N ALA A 464 4.30 5.11 16.20
CA ALA A 464 4.44 6.55 16.40
C ALA A 464 5.75 7.05 15.76
N PRO A 465 5.71 8.21 15.05
CA PRO A 465 4.68 9.26 15.12
C PRO A 465 3.48 9.10 14.17
N TRP A 466 3.36 7.96 13.49
CA TRP A 466 2.30 7.68 12.52
C TRP A 466 1.14 6.91 13.11
N GLY A 467 0.19 6.48 12.28
CA GLY A 467 -0.91 5.63 12.74
C GLY A 467 -1.96 6.35 13.62
N GLU A 468 -2.09 7.68 13.55
CA GLU A 468 -3.10 8.40 14.36
C GLU A 468 -4.52 7.87 14.08
N ILE A 469 -5.23 7.54 15.17
CA ILE A 469 -6.63 7.16 15.16
C ILE A 469 -7.48 8.41 15.35
N LYS A 470 -8.10 8.88 14.26
CA LYS A 470 -8.90 10.11 14.29
C LYS A 470 -10.14 9.91 15.14
N SER A 471 -10.30 10.75 16.17
CA SER A 471 -11.48 10.77 17.05
C SER A 471 -12.81 11.00 16.32
N THR A 472 -12.76 11.56 15.11
CA THR A 472 -13.93 11.81 14.27
C THR A 472 -14.36 10.60 13.43
N SER A 473 -13.55 9.53 13.38
CA SER A 473 -13.90 8.29 12.66
C SER A 473 -15.03 7.55 13.35
N ASP A 474 -15.86 6.85 12.57
CA ASP A 474 -17.02 6.14 13.13
C ASP A 474 -16.58 4.95 14.01
N LEU A 475 -15.42 4.35 13.69
CA LEU A 475 -14.75 3.36 14.54
C LEU A 475 -14.36 3.93 15.91
N ALA A 476 -13.70 5.10 15.93
CA ALA A 476 -13.31 5.75 17.18
C ALA A 476 -14.54 6.12 18.02
N LYS A 477 -15.57 6.69 17.40
CA LYS A 477 -16.83 7.01 18.09
C LYS A 477 -17.50 5.78 18.71
N ARG A 478 -17.40 4.63 18.03
CA ARG A 478 -18.01 3.38 18.50
C ARG A 478 -17.23 2.74 19.64
N TYR A 479 -15.94 2.49 19.45
CA TYR A 479 -15.16 1.66 20.39
C TYR A 479 -14.34 2.45 21.41
N LEU A 480 -14.14 3.75 21.22
CA LEU A 480 -13.36 4.58 22.15
C LEU A 480 -14.23 5.42 23.10
N ALA A 481 -15.55 5.19 23.13
CA ALA A 481 -16.47 5.96 23.97
C ALA A 481 -16.12 5.86 25.47
N ASN A 482 -15.61 4.71 25.91
CA ASN A 482 -15.21 4.44 27.29
C ASN A 482 -13.67 4.48 27.51
N ALA A 483 -12.91 4.89 26.50
CA ALA A 483 -11.46 4.97 26.60
C ALA A 483 -11.02 6.18 27.44
N PRO A 484 -9.92 6.09 28.22
CA PRO A 484 -9.34 7.23 28.93
C PRO A 484 -9.11 8.42 27.99
N ALA A 485 -9.18 9.66 28.48
CA ALA A 485 -8.88 10.83 27.66
C ALA A 485 -7.38 10.88 27.33
N LEU A 486 -7.03 11.22 26.08
CA LEU A 486 -5.64 11.52 25.74
C LEU A 486 -5.23 12.88 26.36
N PRO A 487 -3.92 13.11 26.58
CA PRO A 487 -3.42 14.44 26.96
C PRO A 487 -3.86 15.53 25.98
N ALA A 488 -3.83 16.78 26.45
CA ALA A 488 -4.13 17.93 25.60
C ALA A 488 -3.23 17.93 24.36
N SER A 489 -3.78 18.30 23.19
CA SER A 489 -3.04 18.33 21.93
C SER A 489 -2.99 19.74 21.35
N LYS A 490 -1.78 20.29 21.18
CA LYS A 490 -1.52 21.64 20.67
C LYS A 490 -0.97 21.59 19.24
N LYS A 491 -1.11 22.69 18.50
CA LYS A 491 -0.46 22.81 17.19
C LYS A 491 1.06 22.85 17.39
N LYS A 492 1.84 22.32 16.44
CA LYS A 492 3.32 22.30 16.48
C LYS A 492 3.98 23.67 16.73
N ASP A 493 3.36 24.77 16.30
CA ASP A 493 3.82 26.15 16.50
C ASP A 493 3.44 26.74 17.88
N LYS A 494 2.63 26.01 18.65
CA LYS A 494 2.22 26.32 20.03
C LYS A 494 2.59 25.16 20.95
N TRP A 495 3.71 24.50 20.65
CA TRP A 495 4.19 23.33 21.37
C TRP A 495 4.37 23.62 22.86
N ASP A 496 4.12 22.59 23.67
CA ASP A 496 4.24 22.62 25.13
C ASP A 496 4.69 21.21 25.57
N PRO A 497 5.71 21.09 26.43
CA PRO A 497 6.23 19.78 26.84
C PRO A 497 5.20 18.89 27.55
N SER A 498 4.16 19.47 28.14
CA SER A 498 3.08 18.72 28.80
C SER A 498 1.99 18.23 27.84
N ALA A 499 1.99 18.68 26.58
CA ALA A 499 0.95 18.40 25.60
C ALA A 499 1.46 17.54 24.44
N MET A 500 0.56 16.80 23.81
CA MET A 500 0.80 16.18 22.51
C MET A 500 0.84 17.22 21.40
N VAL A 501 1.41 16.85 20.24
CA VAL A 501 1.31 17.64 19.01
C VAL A 501 0.18 17.11 18.13
N LYS A 502 -0.65 18.00 17.59
CA LYS A 502 -1.75 17.64 16.67
C LYS A 502 -1.22 16.88 15.45
N GLU A 503 -1.90 15.80 15.09
CA GLU A 503 -1.57 14.91 13.96
C GLU A 503 -0.28 14.09 14.14
N ARG A 504 0.41 14.22 15.29
CA ARG A 504 1.56 13.37 15.65
C ARG A 504 1.11 12.35 16.67
N ASN A 505 1.16 11.06 16.31
CA ASN A 505 0.83 9.99 17.24
C ASN A 505 1.95 9.80 18.27
N GLU A 506 1.62 9.21 19.41
CA GLU A 506 2.56 8.93 20.50
C GLU A 506 2.13 7.65 21.23
N SER A 507 3.06 6.98 21.92
CA SER A 507 2.80 5.74 22.67
C SER A 507 1.68 5.86 23.71
N VAL A 508 1.40 7.08 24.21
CA VAL A 508 0.26 7.35 25.11
C VAL A 508 -1.10 6.96 24.49
N ALA A 509 -1.19 6.81 23.16
CA ALA A 509 -2.39 6.43 22.44
C ALA A 509 -2.55 4.91 22.21
N ILE A 510 -1.67 4.08 22.75
CA ILE A 510 -1.74 2.62 22.59
C ILE A 510 -3.02 2.01 23.17
N ASP A 511 -3.59 2.63 24.21
CA ASP A 511 -4.87 2.22 24.79
C ASP A 511 -6.00 2.24 23.74
N ARG A 512 -5.95 3.18 22.79
CA ARG A 512 -6.93 3.27 21.70
C ARG A 512 -6.89 2.04 20.80
N VAL A 513 -5.70 1.49 20.57
CA VAL A 513 -5.51 0.26 19.81
C VAL A 513 -6.14 -0.91 20.57
N ALA A 514 -5.84 -1.05 21.86
CA ALA A 514 -6.42 -2.10 22.70
C ALA A 514 -7.96 -2.05 22.74
N TYR A 515 -8.55 -0.86 22.93
CA TYR A 515 -10.00 -0.69 22.92
C TYR A 515 -10.63 -1.02 21.57
N ILE A 516 -10.02 -0.61 20.45
CA ILE A 516 -10.56 -0.94 19.13
C ILE A 516 -10.51 -2.44 18.89
N VAL A 517 -9.39 -3.09 19.20
CA VAL A 517 -9.27 -4.55 19.04
C VAL A 517 -10.28 -5.28 19.92
N ALA A 518 -10.45 -4.88 21.18
CA ALA A 518 -11.45 -5.44 22.09
C ALA A 518 -12.87 -5.26 21.54
N GLY A 519 -13.17 -4.08 20.99
CA GLY A 519 -14.47 -3.77 20.39
C GLY A 519 -14.77 -4.58 19.14
N LEU A 520 -13.77 -4.79 18.27
CA LEU A 520 -13.89 -5.63 17.08
C LEU A 520 -14.11 -7.10 17.44
N LYS A 521 -13.43 -7.60 18.49
CA LYS A 521 -13.51 -9.00 18.96
C LYS A 521 -14.71 -9.27 19.86
N GLY A 522 -15.29 -8.25 20.50
CA GLY A 522 -16.38 -8.39 21.45
C GLY A 522 -15.95 -8.96 22.81
N ILE A 523 -14.72 -8.65 23.23
CA ILE A 523 -14.10 -9.10 24.49
C ILE A 523 -13.71 -7.91 25.37
N GLU A 524 -13.25 -8.16 26.59
CA GLU A 524 -12.82 -7.09 27.51
C GLU A 524 -11.44 -6.52 27.13
N VAL A 525 -11.20 -5.23 27.41
CA VAL A 525 -9.92 -4.57 27.05
C VAL A 525 -8.75 -5.19 27.83
N GLU A 526 -9.00 -5.61 29.07
CA GLU A 526 -8.08 -6.39 29.91
C GLU A 526 -7.52 -7.61 29.19
N GLU A 527 -8.37 -8.35 28.45
CA GLU A 527 -7.96 -9.58 27.78
C GLU A 527 -7.00 -9.28 26.62
N VAL A 528 -7.29 -8.24 25.84
CA VAL A 528 -6.41 -7.77 24.76
C VAL A 528 -5.10 -7.25 25.30
N ALA A 529 -5.14 -6.39 26.32
CA ALA A 529 -3.94 -5.80 26.90
C ALA A 529 -3.05 -6.87 27.54
N LYS A 530 -3.63 -7.82 28.27
CA LYS A 530 -2.91 -8.96 28.85
C LYS A 530 -2.26 -9.82 27.77
N ALA A 531 -3.01 -10.23 26.75
CA ALA A 531 -2.49 -11.05 25.67
C ALA A 531 -1.35 -10.35 24.93
N ALA A 532 -1.53 -9.08 24.54
CA ALA A 532 -0.50 -8.32 23.85
C ALA A 532 0.74 -8.10 24.73
N TRP A 533 0.56 -7.83 26.02
CA TRP A 533 1.65 -7.72 26.99
C TRP A 533 2.45 -9.02 27.10
N GLU A 534 1.79 -10.15 27.35
CA GLU A 534 2.42 -11.46 27.49
C GLU A 534 3.14 -11.87 26.21
N ASN A 535 2.50 -11.70 25.04
CA ASN A 535 3.11 -12.02 23.75
C ASN A 535 4.36 -11.17 23.48
N SER A 536 4.33 -9.87 23.80
CA SER A 536 5.46 -8.97 23.55
C SER A 536 6.62 -9.22 24.50
N THR A 537 6.33 -9.35 25.80
CA THR A 537 7.35 -9.60 26.83
C THR A 537 8.01 -10.98 26.66
N ASN A 538 7.25 -12.01 26.31
CA ASN A 538 7.80 -13.33 26.01
C ASN A 538 8.63 -13.32 24.72
N MET A 539 8.11 -12.73 23.64
CA MET A 539 8.79 -12.73 22.34
C MET A 539 10.11 -11.97 22.38
N PHE A 540 10.15 -10.79 23.00
CA PHE A 540 11.29 -9.88 22.97
C PHE A 540 12.12 -9.88 24.26
N SER A 541 11.78 -10.70 25.27
CA SER A 541 12.44 -10.71 26.58
C SER A 541 12.49 -9.33 27.27
N LEU A 542 11.38 -8.58 27.19
CA LEU A 542 11.27 -7.20 27.70
C LEU A 542 11.23 -7.11 29.22
#